data_AF-K9RTT4-F1
#
_entry.id   AF-K9RTT4-F1
#
_cell.length_a   1.000
_cell.length_b   1.000
_cell.length_c   1.000
_cell.angle_alpha   90.00
_cell.angle_beta   90.00
_cell.angle_gamma   90.00
#
_symmetry.space_group_name_H-M   'P 1'
#
loop_
_entity.id
_entity.type
_entity.pdbx_description
1 polymer ?
#
loop_
_entity_poly.entity_id
_entity_poly.type
_entity_poly.pdbx_seq_one_letter_code
_entity_poly.pdbx_strand_id
1 'polypeptide(L)' 'MASAITTTATSLEGQALEVARELVELELAVPEDTRPDNAQIAIDLEGLVATVTIALPITISGSGANLSIAAGEYLD' A
#
# COMPACT_ATOMS: atom_id res chain seq x y z
N MET A 1 1.27 13.92 3.69
CA MET A 1 1.05 12.77 4.60
C MET A 1 -0.29 12.12 4.34
N ALA A 2 -0.30 10.84 3.95
CA ALA A 2 -1.53 10.04 3.84
C ALA A 2 -2.20 9.96 5.22
N SER A 3 -3.53 10.17 5.27
CA SER A 3 -4.28 10.09 6.52
C SER A 3 -4.39 8.65 7.00
N ALA A 4 -4.43 8.44 8.32
CA ALA A 4 -4.68 7.12 8.88
C ALA A 4 -6.05 6.61 8.42
N ILE A 5 -6.08 5.41 7.82
CA ILE A 5 -7.31 4.76 7.38
C ILE A 5 -7.84 3.84 8.47
N THR A 6 -9.16 3.85 8.66
CA THR A 6 -9.83 2.84 9.49
C THR A 6 -10.48 1.84 8.54
N THR A 7 -9.97 0.62 8.55
CA THR A 7 -10.54 -0.48 7.76
C THR A 7 -11.89 -0.91 8.34
N THR A 8 -12.81 -1.30 7.46
CA THR A 8 -14.15 -1.79 7.84
C THR A 8 -14.20 -3.32 7.87
N ALA A 9 -13.32 -3.97 7.11
CA ALA A 9 -13.18 -5.41 7.10
C ALA A 9 -12.68 -5.94 8.46
N THR A 10 -13.20 -7.10 8.87
CA THR A 10 -12.79 -7.79 10.10
C THR A 10 -11.76 -8.89 9.85
N SER A 11 -11.56 -9.31 8.60
CA SER A 11 -10.54 -10.28 8.20
C SER A 11 -9.25 -9.57 7.79
N LEU A 12 -8.11 -10.21 8.03
CA LEU A 12 -6.79 -9.66 7.66
C LEU A 12 -6.70 -9.42 6.15
N GLU A 13 -7.22 -10.35 5.35
CA GLU A 13 -7.21 -10.28 3.89
C GLU A 13 -8.09 -9.14 3.38
N GLY A 14 -9.25 -8.92 4.00
CA GLY A 14 -10.14 -7.81 3.66
C GLY A 14 -9.52 -6.46 4.03
N GLN A 15 -8.87 -6.38 5.19
CA GLN A 15 -8.15 -5.17 5.61
C GLN A 15 -6.98 -4.87 4.68
N ALA A 16 -6.22 -5.89 4.25
CA ALA A 16 -5.12 -5.71 3.30
C ALA A 16 -5.62 -5.17 1.95
N LEU A 17 -6.75 -5.68 1.45
CA LEU A 17 -7.36 -5.20 0.21
C LEU A 17 -7.86 -3.76 0.33
N GLU A 18 -8.47 -3.39 1.46
CA GLU A 18 -8.91 -2.01 1.72
C GLU A 18 -7.72 -1.05 1.78
N VAL A 19 -6.63 -1.42 2.47
CA VAL A 19 -5.39 -0.62 2.51
C VAL A 19 -4.83 -0.44 1.10
N ALA A 20 -4.75 -1.52 0.30
CA ALA A 20 -4.28 -1.45 -1.07
C ALA A 20 -5.13 -0.51 -1.94
N ARG A 21 -6.45 -0.57 -1.77
CA ARG A 21 -7.41 0.28 -2.51
C ARG A 21 -7.17 1.75 -2.21
N GLU A 22 -6.99 2.10 -0.95
CA GLU A 22 -6.70 3.47 -0.52
C GLU A 22 -5.35 3.97 -1.07
N LEU A 23 -4.32 3.13 -1.10
CA LEU A 23 -3.04 3.50 -1.72
C LEU A 23 -3.19 3.79 -3.22
N VAL A 24 -3.94 2.96 -3.96
CA VAL A 24 -4.26 3.24 -5.38
C VAL A 24 -5.04 4.54 -5.53
N GLU A 25 -6.04 4.80 -4.68
CA GLU A 25 -6.82 6.05 -4.72
C GLU A 25 -5.95 7.28 -4.46
N LEU A 26 -4.98 7.17 -3.54
CA LEU A 26 -3.99 8.22 -3.28
C LEU A 26 -3.11 8.50 -4.52
N GLU A 27 -2.65 7.47 -5.23
CA GLU A 27 -1.90 7.66 -6.48
C GLU A 27 -2.78 8.29 -7.58
N LEU A 28 -4.03 7.87 -7.68
CA LEU A 28 -4.99 8.44 -8.65
C LEU A 28 -5.30 9.92 -8.39
N ALA A 29 -5.17 10.38 -7.14
CA ALA A 29 -5.32 11.80 -6.79
C ALA A 29 -4.15 12.67 -7.28
N VAL A 30 -3.01 12.08 -7.64
CA VAL A 30 -1.86 12.78 -8.26
C VAL A 30 -2.15 13.04 -9.75
N PRO A 31 -1.75 14.20 -10.31
CA PRO A 31 -1.85 14.48 -11.74
C PRO A 31 -1.20 13.38 -12.59
N GLU A 32 -1.84 13.03 -13.71
CA GLU A 32 -1.44 11.89 -14.55
C GLU A 32 0.04 11.97 -15.01
N ASP A 33 0.53 13.16 -15.36
CA ASP A 33 1.91 13.37 -15.81
C ASP A 33 2.98 13.06 -14.75
N THR A 34 2.60 13.06 -13.46
CA THR A 34 3.50 12.83 -12.33
C THR A 34 3.05 11.68 -11.44
N ARG A 35 2.04 10.92 -11.88
CA ARG A 35 1.42 9.86 -11.07
C ARG A 35 2.39 8.68 -10.93
N PRO A 36 2.71 8.25 -9.70
CA PRO A 36 3.45 7.03 -9.49
C PRO A 36 2.59 5.78 -9.74
N ASP A 37 3.25 4.65 -9.97
CA ASP A 37 2.62 3.34 -10.18
C ASP A 37 3.13 2.34 -9.14
N ASN A 38 3.09 2.74 -7.86
CA ASN A 38 3.62 1.93 -6.77
C ASN A 38 2.55 1.02 -6.16
N ALA A 39 1.26 1.23 -6.40
CA ALA A 39 0.19 0.34 -5.94
C ALA A 39 -0.71 -0.13 -7.10
N GLN A 40 -0.92 -1.44 -7.18
CA GLN A 40 -1.75 -2.06 -8.20
C GLN A 40 -2.61 -3.18 -7.61
N ILE A 41 -3.86 -3.27 -8.07
CA ILE A 41 -4.78 -4.35 -7.74
C ILE A 41 -5.24 -5.00 -9.04
N ALA A 42 -4.85 -6.25 -9.26
CA ALA A 42 -5.32 -7.06 -10.37
C ALA A 42 -6.35 -8.08 -9.87
N ILE A 43 -7.53 -8.13 -10.49
CA ILE A 43 -8.59 -9.05 -10.13
C ILE A 43 -8.79 -10.05 -11.27
N ASP A 44 -8.54 -11.32 -10.98
CA ASP A 44 -8.92 -12.44 -11.83
C ASP A 44 -10.31 -12.94 -11.43
N LEU A 45 -11.30 -12.67 -12.27
CA LEU A 45 -12.69 -13.07 -12.04
C LEU A 45 -12.95 -14.55 -12.31
N GLU A 46 -12.14 -15.20 -13.14
CA GLU A 46 -12.31 -16.62 -13.45
C GLU A 46 -11.72 -17.47 -12.31
N GLY A 47 -10.54 -17.07 -11.80
CA GLY A 47 -9.92 -17.67 -10.63
C GLY A 47 -10.48 -17.21 -9.29
N LEU A 48 -11.25 -16.10 -9.26
CA LEU A 48 -11.72 -15.41 -8.06
C LEU A 48 -10.57 -15.01 -7.11
N VAL A 49 -9.48 -14.47 -7.68
CA VAL A 49 -8.28 -14.07 -6.94
C VAL A 49 -7.98 -12.59 -7.18
N ALA A 50 -7.71 -11.87 -6.09
CA ALA A 50 -7.14 -10.53 -6.15
C ALA A 50 -5.64 -10.58 -5.85
N THR A 51 -4.83 -9.99 -6.73
CA THR A 51 -3.38 -9.81 -6.55
C THR A 51 -3.11 -8.35 -6.25
N VAL A 52 -2.44 -8.10 -5.12
CA VAL A 52 -2.04 -6.76 -4.69
C VAL A 52 -0.53 -6.64 -4.81
N THR A 53 -0.06 -5.63 -5.54
CA THR A 53 1.37 -5.27 -5.62
C THR A 53 1.54 -3.86 -5.07
N ILE A 54 2.39 -3.71 -4.04
CA ILE A 54 2.67 -2.41 -3.41
C ILE A 54 4.17 -2.25 -3.20
N ALA A 55 4.74 -1.15 -3.67
CA ALA A 55 6.08 -0.69 -3.34
C ALA A 55 6.00 0.44 -2.31
N LEU A 56 6.53 0.22 -1.10
CA LEU A 56 6.54 1.22 -0.03
C LEU A 56 7.95 1.78 0.16
N PRO A 57 8.11 3.10 0.37
CA PRO A 57 9.36 3.65 0.84
C PRO A 57 9.64 3.12 2.24
N ILE A 58 10.87 2.68 2.50
CA ILE A 58 11.27 2.17 3.81
C ILE A 58 12.55 2.84 4.29
N THR A 59 12.64 2.99 5.61
CA THR A 59 13.88 3.31 6.30
C THR A 59 14.33 2.09 7.10
N ILE A 60 15.57 1.70 6.91
CA ILE A 60 16.20 0.61 7.67
C ILE A 60 17.12 1.24 8.70
N SER A 61 16.93 0.88 9.96
CA SER A 61 17.79 1.32 11.06
C SER A 61 18.16 0.15 11.96
N GLY A 62 19.31 0.23 12.63
CA GLY A 62 19.76 -0.85 13.51
C GLY A 62 21.11 -0.60 14.13
N SER A 63 21.34 -1.24 15.26
CA SER A 63 22.64 -1.28 15.96
C SER A 63 22.81 -2.68 16.54
N GLY A 64 23.95 -3.32 16.23
CA GLY A 64 24.22 -4.70 16.64
C GLY A 64 23.25 -5.69 15.99
N ALA A 65 22.63 -6.57 16.79
CA ALA A 65 21.74 -7.63 16.33
C ALA A 65 20.28 -7.18 16.08
N ASN A 66 19.94 -5.91 16.32
CA ASN A 66 18.58 -5.40 16.16
C ASN A 66 18.44 -4.68 14.82
N LEU A 67 17.66 -5.26 13.91
CA LEU A 67 17.21 -4.67 12.66
C LEU A 67 15.79 -4.13 12.84
N SER A 68 15.57 -2.86 12.48
CA SER A 68 14.26 -2.23 12.44
C SER A 68 13.97 -1.73 11.02
N ILE A 69 12.79 -2.07 10.51
CA ILE A 69 12.28 -1.62 9.21
C ILE A 69 11.03 -0.80 9.50
N ALA A 70 11.03 0.46 9.05
CA ALA A 70 9.90 1.36 9.17
C ALA A 70 9.47 1.84 7.78
N ALA A 71 8.16 1.91 7.54
CA ALA A 71 7.65 2.55 6.33
C ALA A 71 7.83 4.08 6.43
N GLY A 72 8.23 4.70 5.32
CA GLY A 72 8.27 6.14 5.15
C GLY A 72 6.93 6.70 4.67
N GLU A 73 6.93 7.99 4.34
CA GLU A 73 5.78 8.66 3.73
C GLU A 73 5.56 8.17 2.31
N TYR A 74 4.34 7.71 1.99
CA TYR A 74 4.04 7.02 0.74
C TYR A 74 4.05 7.93 -0.50
N LEU A 75 3.47 9.13 -0.38
CA LEU A 75 3.49 10.19 -1.39
C LEU A 75 3.91 11.46 -0.65
N ASP A 76 5.22 11.76 -0.72
CA ASP A 76 5.87 12.95 -0.16
C ASP A 76 5.43 14.23 -0.90
#